data_AF-K7GAM6-F1
#
_entry.id   AF-K7GAM6-F1
#
_cell.length_a   1.000
_cell.length_b   1.000
_cell.length_c   1.000
_cell.angle_alpha   90.00
_cell.angle_beta   90.00
_cell.angle_gamma   90.00
#
_symmetry.space_group_name_H-M   'P 1'
#
loop_
_entity.id
_entity.type
_entity.pdbx_description
1 polymer ?
#
loop_
_entity_poly.entity_id
_entity_poly.type
_entity_poly.pdbx_seq_one_letter_code
_entity_poly.pdbx_strand_id
1 'polypeptide(L)'
;RLAPDARLNPHRSVLGTGNYDVNVIMAALHSLDLAAVWWDKRSPLEQLVLSRIHGFIVNVPSNVALGFVTLPVRRKHWIAVRQVGGVYYNLDSKLKAPDCVGGEGELRAFLQGFLSQGPCEVLLVVSRAVEETGAWLNPE
;
A
#
# COMPACT_ATOMS: atom_id res chain seq x y z
N ARG A 1 2.11 20.93 6.91
CA ARG A 1 0.72 21.43 6.70
C ARG A 1 0.58 21.72 5.22
N LEU A 2 -0.21 20.93 4.47
CA LEU A 2 -0.11 20.90 2.99
C LEU A 2 -0.89 22.00 2.24
N ALA A 3 -1.63 22.88 2.92
CA ALA A 3 -2.08 24.19 2.42
C ALA A 3 -2.78 24.95 3.57
N PRO A 4 -2.20 26.03 4.14
CA PRO A 4 -2.83 26.76 5.24
C PRO A 4 -4.00 27.67 4.81
N ASP A 5 -4.02 28.12 3.55
CA ASP A 5 -4.88 29.23 3.10
C ASP A 5 -5.90 28.88 2.01
N ALA A 6 -6.12 27.60 1.71
CA ALA A 6 -7.09 27.18 0.70
C ALA A 6 -8.45 26.84 1.33
N ARG A 7 -9.49 27.65 1.08
CA ARG A 7 -10.88 27.38 1.51
C ARG A 7 -11.49 26.12 0.87
N LEU A 8 -10.89 25.61 -0.20
CA LEU A 8 -11.18 24.33 -0.84
C LEU A 8 -9.88 23.52 -0.88
N ASN A 9 -9.83 22.39 -0.17
CA ASN A 9 -8.65 21.55 -0.11
C ASN A 9 -8.59 20.65 -1.36
N PRO A 10 -7.67 20.87 -2.32
CA PRO A 10 -7.59 20.08 -3.55
C PRO A 10 -7.24 18.61 -3.32
N HIS A 11 -6.82 18.25 -2.09
CA HIS A 11 -6.55 16.88 -1.67
C HIS A 11 -7.74 16.21 -0.96
N ARG A 12 -8.93 16.83 -0.99
CA ARG A 12 -10.15 16.30 -0.40
C ARG A 12 -11.24 16.31 -1.47
N SER A 13 -11.77 15.15 -1.86
CA SER A 13 -12.95 15.10 -2.72
C SER A 13 -14.10 15.89 -2.07
N VAL A 14 -14.74 16.74 -2.86
CA VAL A 14 -15.88 17.63 -2.49
C VAL A 14 -17.09 16.90 -1.88
N LEU A 15 -17.10 15.56 -1.88
CA LEU A 15 -18.16 14.72 -1.29
C LEU A 15 -17.73 13.99 0.01
N GLY A 16 -16.57 14.30 0.59
CA GLY A 16 -16.17 13.73 1.89
C GLY A 16 -15.76 12.26 1.87
N THR A 17 -15.49 11.68 0.71
CA THR A 17 -15.25 10.23 0.49
C THR A 17 -13.81 9.75 0.68
N GLY A 18 -12.90 10.59 1.19
CA GLY A 18 -11.58 10.12 1.64
C GLY A 18 -10.67 9.56 0.54
N ASN A 19 -10.77 10.04 -0.70
CA ASN A 19 -9.87 9.66 -1.79
C ASN A 19 -8.53 10.42 -1.65
N TYR A 20 -7.73 10.01 -0.67
CA TYR A 20 -6.42 10.62 -0.40
C TYR A 20 -5.40 10.15 -1.42
N ASP A 21 -4.64 11.12 -1.94
CA ASP A 21 -3.50 10.86 -2.80
C ASP A 21 -2.33 10.23 -2.02
N VAL A 22 -1.45 9.50 -2.72
CA VAL A 22 -0.28 8.84 -2.14
C VAL A 22 0.63 9.81 -1.35
N ASN A 23 0.67 11.09 -1.73
CA ASN A 23 1.42 12.11 -1.02
C ASN A 23 0.99 12.27 0.45
N VAL A 24 -0.29 12.02 0.75
CA VAL A 24 -0.80 12.06 2.13
C VAL A 24 -0.25 10.89 2.93
N ILE A 25 -0.17 9.71 2.33
CA ILE A 25 0.42 8.52 2.94
C ILE A 25 1.91 8.77 3.21
N MET A 26 2.65 9.27 2.22
CA MET A 26 4.08 9.58 2.36
C MET A 26 4.34 10.60 3.47
N ALA A 27 3.55 11.68 3.52
CA ALA A 27 3.67 12.70 4.57
C ALA A 27 3.35 12.14 5.97
N ALA A 28 2.36 11.26 6.09
CA ALA A 28 2.02 10.61 7.35
C ALA A 28 3.14 9.68 7.83
N LEU A 29 3.68 8.85 6.93
CA LEU A 29 4.82 7.97 7.24
C LEU A 29 6.05 8.77 7.67
N HIS A 30 6.37 9.86 6.95
CA HIS A 30 7.48 10.73 7.31
C HIS A 30 7.37 11.31 8.73
N SER A 31 6.16 11.60 9.20
CA SER A 31 5.94 12.09 10.57
C SER A 31 6.24 11.06 11.66
N LEU A 32 6.37 9.79 11.28
CA LEU A 32 6.69 8.64 12.15
C LEU A 32 8.09 8.08 11.89
N ASP A 33 8.95 8.82 11.19
CA ASP A 33 10.28 8.39 10.75
C ASP A 33 10.28 7.11 9.88
N LEU A 34 9.19 6.91 9.16
CA LEU A 34 9.04 5.90 8.12
C LEU A 34 9.03 6.55 6.75
N ALA A 35 9.27 5.75 5.73
CA ALA A 35 9.22 6.15 4.33
C ALA A 35 8.44 5.14 3.49
N ALA A 36 7.97 5.58 2.32
CA ALA A 36 7.32 4.72 1.34
C ALA A 36 8.16 4.65 0.07
N VAL A 37 8.66 3.45 -0.23
CA VAL A 37 9.45 3.19 -1.43
C VAL A 37 8.56 2.53 -2.47
N TRP A 38 8.60 3.04 -3.71
CA TRP A 38 7.89 2.42 -4.82
C TRP A 38 8.60 1.15 -5.28
N TRP A 39 7.89 0.03 -5.25
CA TRP A 39 8.39 -1.21 -5.81
C TRP A 39 8.30 -1.20 -7.34
N ASP A 40 9.40 -1.52 -8.02
CA ASP A 40 9.36 -1.76 -9.45
C ASP A 40 8.77 -3.15 -9.72
N LYS A 41 7.55 -3.18 -10.27
CA LYS A 41 6.85 -4.43 -10.62
C LYS A 41 7.57 -5.30 -11.65
N ARG A 42 8.62 -4.79 -12.31
CA ARG A 42 9.46 -5.54 -13.24
C ARG A 42 10.56 -6.33 -12.50
N SER A 43 10.86 -5.96 -11.26
CA SER A 43 11.86 -6.64 -10.44
C SER A 43 11.26 -7.89 -9.77
N PRO A 44 12.04 -8.97 -9.64
CA PRO A 44 11.62 -10.16 -8.90
C PRO A 44 11.38 -9.87 -7.42
N LEU A 45 10.28 -10.38 -6.85
CA LEU A 45 9.95 -10.20 -5.43
C LEU A 45 10.94 -10.93 -4.48
N GLU A 46 11.76 -11.82 -5.02
CA GLU A 46 12.86 -12.49 -4.34
C GLU A 46 13.96 -11.52 -3.92
N GLN A 47 14.10 -10.38 -4.62
CA GLN A 47 15.06 -9.34 -4.27
C GLN A 47 14.64 -8.55 -3.02
N LEU A 48 13.39 -8.65 -2.56
CA LEU A 48 12.92 -7.97 -1.36
C LEU A 48 13.55 -8.57 -0.10
N VAL A 49 14.20 -7.73 0.69
CA VAL A 49 14.68 -8.06 2.03
C VAL A 49 13.53 -7.84 3.03
N LEU A 50 12.63 -8.81 3.12
CA LEU A 50 11.37 -8.70 3.90
C LEU A 50 11.60 -8.33 5.38
N SER A 51 12.71 -8.76 5.98
CA SER A 51 13.09 -8.42 7.36
C SER A 51 13.39 -6.93 7.59
N ARG A 52 13.68 -6.17 6.52
CA ARG A 52 13.92 -4.72 6.56
C ARG A 52 12.67 -3.91 6.23
N ILE A 53 11.58 -4.57 5.86
CA ILE A 53 10.33 -3.93 5.43
C ILE A 53 9.34 -3.97 6.59
N HIS A 54 8.85 -2.79 6.98
CA HIS A 54 7.82 -2.67 7.99
C HIS A 54 6.49 -3.21 7.45
N GLY A 55 6.12 -2.91 6.23
CA GLY A 55 4.89 -3.44 5.65
C GLY A 55 4.71 -3.01 4.22
N PHE A 56 3.53 -3.29 3.69
CA PHE A 56 3.21 -2.97 2.31
C PHE A 56 1.92 -2.18 2.25
N ILE A 57 1.87 -1.24 1.32
CA ILE A 57 0.65 -0.55 0.92
C ILE A 57 0.44 -0.85 -0.56
N VAL A 58 -0.64 -1.54 -0.88
CA VAL A 58 -0.97 -1.96 -2.24
C VAL A 58 -2.11 -1.09 -2.76
N ASN A 59 -1.94 -0.51 -3.95
CA ASN A 59 -2.97 0.21 -4.66
C ASN A 59 -3.59 -0.70 -5.71
N VAL A 60 -4.88 -1.02 -5.56
CA VAL A 60 -5.59 -1.87 -6.51
C VAL A 60 -6.80 -1.16 -7.09
N PRO A 61 -7.19 -1.45 -8.35
CA PRO A 61 -8.46 -1.01 -8.88
C PRO A 61 -9.60 -1.70 -8.13
N SER A 62 -10.63 -0.96 -7.79
CA SER A 62 -11.76 -1.48 -7.05
C SER A 62 -13.08 -0.92 -7.57
N ASN A 63 -14.07 -1.80 -7.72
CA ASN A 63 -15.40 -1.39 -8.14
C ASN A 63 -16.15 -0.71 -6.99
N VAL A 64 -17.02 0.22 -7.36
CA VAL A 64 -17.92 0.88 -6.41
C VAL A 64 -19.23 0.08 -6.32
N ALA A 65 -19.60 -0.32 -5.10
CA ALA A 65 -20.92 -0.89 -4.84
C ALA A 65 -21.87 0.21 -4.35
N LEU A 66 -23.04 0.30 -4.97
CA LEU A 66 -24.17 1.12 -4.51
C LEU A 66 -25.35 0.19 -4.24
N GLY A 67 -25.56 -0.17 -2.96
CA GLY A 67 -26.49 -1.23 -2.57
C GLY A 67 -26.07 -2.57 -3.18
N PHE A 68 -26.96 -3.18 -3.96
CA PHE A 68 -26.71 -4.47 -4.64
C PHE A 68 -26.11 -4.32 -6.05
N VAL A 69 -25.91 -3.08 -6.53
CA VAL A 69 -25.41 -2.83 -7.90
C VAL A 69 -23.93 -2.47 -7.85
N THR A 70 -23.12 -3.19 -8.63
CA THR A 70 -21.72 -2.83 -8.86
C THR A 70 -21.65 -1.88 -10.05
N LEU A 71 -21.24 -0.64 -9.80
CA LEU A 71 -21.07 0.34 -10.87
C LEU A 71 -19.77 0.04 -11.65
N PRO A 72 -19.75 0.23 -12.98
CA PRO A 72 -18.55 0.03 -13.81
C PRO A 72 -17.53 1.18 -13.65
N VAL A 73 -17.48 1.80 -12.47
CA VAL A 73 -16.53 2.85 -12.12
C VAL A 73 -15.45 2.23 -11.26
N ARG A 74 -14.21 2.22 -11.78
CA ARG A 74 -13.03 1.78 -11.03
C ARG A 74 -12.48 2.95 -10.23
N ARG A 75 -12.35 2.77 -8.91
CA ARG A 75 -11.61 3.68 -8.04
C ARG A 75 -10.36 3.00 -7.50
N LYS A 76 -9.37 3.79 -7.11
CA LYS A 76 -8.21 3.30 -6.36
C LYS A 76 -8.67 2.82 -4.97
N HIS A 77 -8.03 1.77 -4.49
CA HIS A 77 -8.28 1.20 -3.17
C HIS A 77 -6.94 0.80 -2.57
N TRP A 78 -6.69 1.29 -1.36
CA TRP A 78 -5.46 1.06 -0.64
C TRP A 78 -5.64 -0.11 0.32
N ILE A 79 -4.77 -1.10 0.22
CA ILE A 79 -4.73 -2.28 1.08
C ILE A 79 -3.41 -2.25 1.85
N ALA A 80 -3.47 -2.44 3.16
CA ALA A 80 -2.28 -2.62 3.98
C ALA A 80 -1.98 -4.12 4.17
N VAL A 81 -0.70 -4.48 4.13
CA VAL A 81 -0.22 -5.82 4.47
C VAL A 81 0.89 -5.70 5.50
N ARG A 82 0.79 -6.43 6.60
CA ARG A 82 1.74 -6.32 7.72
C ARG A 82 1.95 -7.66 8.41
N GLN A 83 3.20 -7.88 8.86
CA GLN A 83 3.55 -9.00 9.71
C GLN A 83 3.20 -8.70 11.18
N VAL A 84 2.49 -9.63 11.82
CA VAL A 84 2.17 -9.62 13.25
C VAL A 84 2.43 -11.02 13.79
N GLY A 85 3.31 -11.13 14.80
CA GLY A 85 3.65 -12.43 15.38
C GLY A 85 4.25 -13.43 14.40
N GLY A 86 5.03 -12.96 13.41
CA GLY A 86 5.65 -13.80 12.39
C GLY A 86 4.78 -14.12 11.17
N VAL A 87 3.48 -13.79 11.21
CA VAL A 87 2.52 -14.08 10.14
C VAL A 87 2.10 -12.79 9.44
N TYR A 88 2.04 -12.80 8.11
CA TYR A 88 1.54 -11.70 7.32
C TYR A 88 0.01 -11.74 7.23
N TYR A 89 -0.60 -10.56 7.35
CA TYR A 89 -2.04 -10.39 7.24
C TYR A 89 -2.38 -9.35 6.18
N ASN A 90 -3.43 -9.64 5.43
CA ASN A 90 -4.15 -8.69 4.61
C ASN A 90 -5.08 -7.89 5.51
N LEU A 91 -4.84 -6.58 5.59
CA LEU A 91 -5.58 -5.63 6.40
C LEU A 91 -6.47 -4.74 5.54
N ASP A 92 -6.99 -5.26 4.43
CA ASP A 92 -7.98 -4.57 3.61
C ASP A 92 -9.20 -4.19 4.45
N SER A 93 -9.51 -2.89 4.49
CA SER A 93 -10.66 -2.34 5.21
C SER A 93 -12.03 -2.84 4.72
N LYS A 94 -12.09 -3.51 3.56
CA LYS A 94 -13.31 -4.13 3.02
C LYS A 94 -13.56 -5.53 3.59
N LEU A 95 -12.57 -6.16 4.24
CA LEU A 95 -12.74 -7.44 4.88
C LEU A 95 -13.46 -7.29 6.23
N LYS A 96 -14.16 -8.33 6.65
CA LYS A 96 -14.81 -8.36 7.97
C LYS A 96 -13.81 -8.49 9.13
N ALA A 97 -12.64 -9.04 8.85
CA ALA A 97 -11.54 -9.27 9.78
C ALA A 97 -10.21 -9.36 9.00
N PRO A 98 -9.05 -9.19 9.66
CA PRO A 98 -7.75 -9.46 9.04
C PRO A 98 -7.70 -10.86 8.44
N ASP A 99 -7.29 -10.96 7.18
CA ASP A 99 -7.17 -12.23 6.47
C ASP A 99 -5.72 -12.72 6.51
N CYS A 100 -5.53 -13.99 6.81
CA CYS A 100 -4.20 -14.57 7.00
C CYS A 100 -3.57 -14.85 5.65
N VAL A 101 -2.44 -14.20 5.35
CA VAL A 101 -1.66 -14.45 4.13
C VAL A 101 -0.71 -15.62 4.34
N GLY A 102 -0.01 -15.67 5.48
CA GLY A 102 0.94 -16.73 5.81
C GLY A 102 2.36 -16.22 6.07
N GLY A 103 3.37 -16.99 5.66
CA GLY A 103 4.78 -16.65 5.80
C GLY A 103 5.31 -15.82 4.63
N GLU A 104 6.63 -15.78 4.50
CA GLU A 104 7.31 -15.00 3.46
C GLU A 104 7.05 -15.52 2.04
N GLY A 105 6.93 -16.83 1.86
CA GLY A 105 6.65 -17.44 0.55
C GLY A 105 5.24 -17.12 0.08
N GLU A 106 4.27 -17.27 0.99
CA GLU A 106 2.87 -16.95 0.73
C GLU A 106 2.67 -15.46 0.49
N LEU A 107 3.40 -14.59 1.20
CA LEU A 107 3.40 -13.15 0.95
C LEU A 107 3.85 -12.82 -0.47
N ARG A 108 4.95 -13.43 -0.95
CA ARG A 108 5.44 -13.19 -2.31
C ARG A 108 4.41 -13.63 -3.35
N ALA A 109 3.81 -14.81 -3.18
CA ALA A 109 2.74 -15.27 -4.05
C ALA A 109 1.51 -14.33 -4.03
N PHE A 110 1.16 -13.83 -2.85
CA PHE A 110 0.06 -12.87 -2.67
C PHE A 110 0.31 -11.54 -3.38
N LEU A 111 1.50 -10.94 -3.22
CA LEU A 111 1.89 -9.71 -3.91
C LEU A 111 1.97 -9.94 -5.44
N GLN A 112 2.53 -11.07 -5.88
CA GLN A 112 2.57 -11.45 -7.29
C GLN A 112 1.17 -11.52 -7.90
N GLY A 113 0.20 -12.06 -7.16
CA GLY A 113 -1.20 -12.09 -7.57
C GLY A 113 -1.75 -10.70 -7.90
N PHE A 114 -1.45 -9.69 -7.09
CA PHE A 114 -1.87 -8.31 -7.37
C PHE A 114 -1.14 -7.71 -8.58
N LEU A 115 0.19 -7.92 -8.67
CA LEU A 115 1.00 -7.39 -9.77
C LEU A 115 0.58 -7.97 -11.14
N SER A 116 0.08 -9.21 -11.18
CA SER A 116 -0.36 -9.88 -12.40
C SER A 116 -1.78 -9.50 -12.86
N GLN A 117 -2.64 -8.97 -11.99
CA GLN A 117 -4.07 -8.76 -12.29
C GLN A 117 -4.41 -7.40 -12.93
N GLY A 118 -3.45 -6.50 -13.12
CA GLY A 118 -3.66 -5.25 -13.85
C GLY A 118 -2.85 -4.06 -13.31
N PRO A 119 -3.37 -2.82 -13.38
CA PRO A 119 -2.67 -1.64 -12.87
C PRO A 119 -2.65 -1.68 -11.34
N CYS A 120 -1.59 -2.26 -10.80
CA CYS A 120 -1.31 -2.35 -9.37
C CYS A 120 -0.01 -1.59 -9.05
N GLU A 121 0.00 -0.92 -7.91
CA GLU A 121 1.18 -0.26 -7.36
C GLU A 121 1.45 -0.86 -5.98
N VAL A 122 2.71 -1.15 -5.67
CA VAL A 122 3.12 -1.65 -4.35
C VAL A 122 4.11 -0.66 -3.76
N LEU A 123 3.82 -0.19 -2.55
CA LEU A 123 4.71 0.64 -1.75
C LEU A 123 5.25 -0.21 -0.60
N LEU A 124 6.57 -0.17 -0.44
CA LEU A 124 7.25 -0.73 0.72
C LEU A 124 7.29 0.34 1.81
N VAL A 125 6.76 0.04 2.98
CA VAL A 125 6.92 0.89 4.16
C VAL A 125 8.19 0.45 4.87
N VAL A 126 9.17 1.34 4.99
CA VAL A 126 10.48 1.08 5.59
C VAL A 126 10.85 2.19 6.57
N SER A 127 11.87 2.00 7.40
CA SER A 127 12.45 3.14 8.14
C SER A 127 13.21 4.06 7.19
N ARG A 128 13.35 5.33 7.55
CA ARG A 128 14.11 6.30 6.76
C ARG A 128 15.55 5.83 6.48
N ALA A 129 16.23 5.27 7.48
CA ALA A 129 17.57 4.73 7.31
C ALA A 129 17.64 3.58 6.29
N VAL A 130 16.60 2.73 6.23
CA VAL A 130 16.53 1.63 5.25
C VAL A 130 16.27 2.17 3.85
N GLU A 131 15.42 3.20 3.70
CA GLU A 131 15.24 3.91 2.43
C GLU A 131 16.55 4.50 1.92
N GLU A 132 17.25 5.28 2.75
CA GLU A 132 18.50 5.96 2.41
C GLU A 132 19.62 5.00 1.99
N THR A 133 19.71 3.84 2.66
CA THR A 133 20.74 2.84 2.37
C THR A 133 20.35 1.87 1.25
N GLY A 134 19.08 1.84 0.83
CA GLY A 134 18.59 0.85 -0.12
C GLY A 134 18.52 -0.58 0.44
N ALA A 135 18.65 -0.77 1.76
CA ALA A 135 18.77 -2.09 2.39
C ALA A 135 17.49 -2.95 2.32
N TRP A 136 16.42 -2.44 1.73
CA TRP A 136 15.19 -3.18 1.41
C TRP A 136 15.32 -4.05 0.15
N LEU A 137 16.39 -3.87 -0.63
CA LEU A 137 16.67 -4.58 -1.87
C LEU A 137 17.99 -5.36 -1.75
N ASN A 138 17.99 -6.63 -2.13
CA ASN A 138 19.22 -7.39 -2.35
C ASN A 138 19.84 -6.99 -3.70
N PRO A 139 21.16 -6.69 -3.75
CA PRO A 139 21.85 -6.58 -5.02
C PRO A 139 21.78 -7.91 -5.77
N GLU A 140 21.60 -7.84 -7.09
CA GLU A 140 21.70 -9.01 -7.98
C GLU A 140 23.07 -9.71 -7.89
#